data_AF-A0A7S0C966-F1
#
_entry.id   AF-A0A7S0C966-F1
#
_cell.length_a   1.000
_cell.length_b   1.000
_cell.length_c   1.000
_cell.angle_alpha   90.00
_cell.angle_beta   90.00
_cell.angle_gamma   90.00
#
_symmetry.space_group_name_H-M   'P 1'
#
loop_
_entity.id
_entity.type
_entity.pdbx_description
1 polymer ?
#
loop_
_entity_poly.entity_id
_entity_poly.type
_entity_poly.pdbx_seq_one_letter_code
_entity_poly.pdbx_strand_id
1 'polypeptide(L)'
;VEPSEEKAYEEILVTNFVEETRLNGNPVHYSRALAMLGEFYSRQGQYEDALLCHERLKKIYDVDLHSARVVEAYASDRSAQNYGNCANCLYRLGRVKEALKLCDLILNSIMPRMDPKNVHNSMMMIYPVLWILKNERLPQRA
;
A
#
# COMPACT_ATOMS: atom_id res chain seq x y z
N VAL A 1 -23.93 -15.12 -2.88
CA VAL A 1 -23.28 -14.60 -4.10
C VAL A 1 -22.10 -15.51 -4.36
N GLU A 2 -21.86 -15.93 -5.60
CA GLU A 2 -20.70 -16.80 -5.85
C GLU A 2 -19.39 -16.01 -5.63
N PRO A 3 -18.32 -16.60 -5.07
CA PRO A 3 -17.07 -15.88 -4.80
C PRO A 3 -16.45 -15.19 -6.04
N SER A 4 -16.72 -15.73 -7.22
CA SER A 4 -16.35 -15.15 -8.53
C SER A 4 -17.09 -13.85 -8.83
N GLU A 5 -18.38 -13.78 -8.50
CA GLU A 5 -19.23 -12.60 -8.70
C GLU A 5 -18.84 -11.48 -7.73
N GLU A 6 -18.52 -11.82 -6.47
CA GLU A 6 -18.03 -10.84 -5.48
C GLU A 6 -16.69 -10.22 -5.91
N LYS A 7 -15.76 -11.03 -6.43
CA LYS A 7 -14.49 -10.55 -6.97
C LYS A 7 -14.70 -9.59 -8.14
N ALA A 8 -15.52 -9.98 -9.12
CA ALA A 8 -15.78 -9.16 -10.30
C ALA A 8 -16.46 -7.83 -9.92
N TYR A 9 -17.38 -7.87 -8.98
CA TYR A 9 -18.02 -6.67 -8.44
C TYR A 9 -17.02 -5.76 -7.73
N GLU A 10 -16.16 -6.32 -6.88
CA GLU A 10 -15.11 -5.55 -6.19
C GLU A 10 -14.15 -4.90 -7.19
N GLU A 11 -13.71 -5.62 -8.21
CA GLU A 11 -12.82 -5.11 -9.26
C GLU A 11 -13.42 -3.90 -9.98
N ILE A 12 -14.69 -3.99 -10.37
CA ILE A 12 -15.42 -2.87 -11.00
C ILE A 12 -15.48 -1.68 -10.05
N LEU A 13 -15.80 -1.91 -8.77
CA LEU A 13 -15.92 -0.84 -7.78
C LEU A 13 -14.60 -0.11 -7.58
N VAL A 14 -13.49 -0.84 -7.38
CA VAL A 14 -12.17 -0.20 -7.16
C VAL A 14 -11.65 0.49 -8.42
N THR A 15 -11.94 -0.05 -9.60
CA THR A 15 -11.55 0.55 -10.89
C THR A 15 -12.32 1.85 -11.14
N ASN A 16 -13.63 1.85 -10.94
CA ASN A 16 -14.46 3.05 -11.08
C ASN A 16 -14.02 4.14 -10.09
N PHE A 17 -13.70 3.77 -8.85
CA PHE A 17 -13.21 4.73 -7.86
C PHE A 17 -11.89 5.39 -8.29
N VAL A 18 -10.97 4.63 -8.90
CA VAL A 18 -9.72 5.18 -9.47
C VAL A 18 -10.03 6.15 -10.60
N GLU A 19 -10.95 5.84 -11.51
CA GLU A 19 -11.28 6.71 -12.63
C GLU A 19 -11.98 8.00 -12.20
N GLU A 20 -12.98 7.91 -11.32
CA GLU A 20 -13.70 9.09 -10.81
C GLU A 20 -12.77 10.05 -10.06
N THR A 21 -11.91 9.51 -9.19
CA THR A 21 -10.96 10.34 -8.43
C THR A 21 -9.85 10.91 -9.29
N ARG A 22 -9.42 10.20 -10.35
CA ARG A 22 -8.51 10.72 -11.37
C ARG A 22 -9.10 11.92 -12.10
N LEU A 23 -10.37 11.86 -12.47
CA LEU A 23 -11.08 12.95 -13.13
C LEU A 23 -11.30 14.15 -12.21
N ASN A 24 -11.56 13.90 -10.92
CA ASN A 24 -11.68 14.96 -9.92
C ASN A 24 -10.35 15.70 -9.66
N GLY A 25 -9.22 15.01 -9.81
CA GLY A 25 -7.88 15.60 -9.71
C GLY A 25 -7.38 15.88 -8.29
N ASN A 26 -8.15 15.53 -7.25
CA ASN A 26 -7.69 15.65 -5.86
C ASN A 26 -6.73 14.50 -5.50
N PRO A 27 -5.45 14.78 -5.21
CA PRO A 27 -4.46 13.74 -4.92
C PRO A 27 -4.82 12.89 -3.70
N VAL A 28 -5.55 13.43 -2.71
CA VAL A 28 -5.99 12.69 -1.51
C VAL A 28 -6.88 11.50 -1.86
N HIS A 29 -7.89 11.74 -2.70
CA HIS A 29 -8.82 10.68 -3.10
C HIS A 29 -8.19 9.77 -4.14
N TYR A 30 -7.41 10.34 -5.06
CA TYR A 30 -6.78 9.55 -6.11
C TYR A 30 -5.71 8.60 -5.58
N SER A 31 -4.86 9.04 -4.63
CA SER A 31 -3.90 8.16 -3.98
C SER A 31 -4.59 7.10 -3.13
N ARG A 32 -5.73 7.42 -2.49
CA ARG A 32 -6.53 6.47 -1.73
C ARG A 32 -7.11 5.37 -2.62
N ALA A 33 -7.64 5.75 -3.78
CA ALA A 33 -8.21 4.83 -4.76
C ALA A 33 -7.14 3.89 -5.35
N LEU A 34 -5.98 4.44 -5.73
CA LEU A 34 -4.86 3.63 -6.23
C LEU A 34 -4.35 2.63 -5.18
N ALA A 35 -4.33 3.01 -3.90
CA ALA A 35 -3.97 2.09 -2.83
C ALA A 35 -4.99 0.93 -2.70
N MET A 36 -6.28 1.20 -2.84
CA MET A 36 -7.32 0.16 -2.80
C MET A 36 -7.22 -0.80 -3.98
N LEU A 37 -6.98 -0.27 -5.18
CA LEU A 37 -6.78 -1.10 -6.37
C LEU A 37 -5.51 -1.96 -6.23
N GLY A 38 -4.42 -1.39 -5.70
CA GLY A 38 -3.19 -2.14 -5.42
C GLY A 38 -3.37 -3.24 -4.36
N GLU A 39 -4.14 -2.98 -3.31
CA GLU A 39 -4.51 -3.98 -2.30
C GLU A 39 -5.41 -5.08 -2.87
N PHE A 40 -6.37 -4.73 -3.74
CA PHE A 40 -7.19 -5.69 -4.47
C PHE A 40 -6.30 -6.65 -5.27
N TYR A 41 -5.45 -6.14 -6.15
CA TYR A 41 -4.56 -6.98 -6.95
C TYR A 41 -3.62 -7.84 -6.09
N SER A 42 -3.08 -7.28 -5.01
CA SER A 42 -2.24 -8.02 -4.05
C SER A 42 -2.98 -9.22 -3.43
N ARG A 43 -4.24 -9.05 -3.02
CA ARG A 43 -5.08 -10.15 -2.49
C ARG A 43 -5.38 -11.22 -3.53
N GLN A 44 -5.48 -10.84 -4.81
CA GLN A 44 -5.66 -11.78 -5.91
C GLN A 44 -4.35 -12.48 -6.33
N GLY A 45 -3.22 -12.15 -5.72
CA GLY A 45 -1.91 -12.67 -6.10
C GLY A 45 -1.31 -12.01 -7.34
N GLN A 46 -1.95 -10.96 -7.87
CA GLN A 46 -1.50 -10.18 -9.03
C GLN A 46 -0.51 -9.10 -8.56
N TYR A 47 0.68 -9.53 -8.13
CA TYR A 47 1.64 -8.65 -7.46
C TYR A 47 2.22 -7.58 -8.41
N GLU A 48 2.43 -7.90 -9.67
CA GLU A 48 2.90 -6.94 -10.68
C GLU A 48 1.90 -5.80 -10.88
N ASP A 49 0.61 -6.11 -11.00
CA ASP A 49 -0.45 -5.12 -11.14
C ASP A 49 -0.58 -4.24 -9.89
N ALA A 50 -0.41 -4.84 -8.70
CA ALA A 50 -0.34 -4.10 -7.45
C ALA A 50 0.82 -3.09 -7.42
N LEU A 51 1.99 -3.48 -7.95
CA LEU A 51 3.15 -2.60 -8.05
C LEU A 51 2.95 -1.48 -9.09
N LEU A 52 2.23 -1.74 -10.20
CA LEU A 52 1.87 -0.67 -11.14
C LEU A 52 0.97 0.38 -10.50
N CYS A 53 0.02 -0.04 -9.64
CA CYS A 53 -0.80 0.89 -8.85
C CYS A 53 0.06 1.73 -7.91
N HIS A 54 1.05 1.11 -7.27
CA HIS A 54 1.99 1.79 -6.38
C HIS A 54 2.87 2.83 -7.10
N GLU A 55 3.38 2.52 -8.29
CA GLU A 55 4.17 3.47 -9.06
C GLU A 55 3.35 4.68 -9.53
N ARG A 56 2.04 4.50 -9.78
CA ARG A 56 1.12 5.63 -10.01
C ARG A 56 0.91 6.44 -8.73
N LEU A 57 0.69 5.77 -7.61
CA LEU A 57 0.46 6.40 -6.30
C LEU A 57 1.66 7.25 -5.86
N LYS A 58 2.88 6.72 -5.99
CA LYS A 58 4.13 7.41 -5.60
C LYS A 58 4.36 8.73 -6.33
N LYS A 59 3.77 8.92 -7.52
CA LYS A 59 3.92 10.16 -8.30
C LYS A 59 3.08 11.32 -7.77
N ILE A 60 2.05 11.03 -6.97
CA ILE A 60 1.07 12.02 -6.51
C ILE A 60 1.02 12.12 -4.98
N TYR A 61 1.42 11.07 -4.28
CA TYR A 61 1.39 11.01 -2.83
C TYR A 61 2.69 11.51 -2.23
N ASP A 62 2.55 12.43 -1.29
CA ASP A 62 3.59 13.00 -0.45
C ASP A 62 3.08 12.93 0.99
N VAL A 63 3.83 12.28 1.87
CA VAL A 63 3.39 12.01 3.25
C VAL A 63 3.16 13.29 4.05
N ASP A 64 3.99 14.31 3.86
CA ASP A 64 3.90 15.57 4.61
C ASP A 64 2.69 16.39 4.16
N LEU A 65 2.38 16.34 2.86
CA LEU A 65 1.27 17.11 2.29
C LEU A 65 -0.09 16.39 2.38
N HIS A 66 -0.10 15.06 2.35
CA HIS A 66 -1.32 14.30 2.12
C HIS A 66 -1.74 13.43 3.29
N SER A 67 -0.82 12.93 4.14
CA SER A 67 -1.18 11.93 5.14
C SER A 67 -2.28 12.42 6.09
N ALA A 68 -2.14 13.62 6.64
CA ALA A 68 -3.14 14.22 7.52
C ALA A 68 -4.51 14.38 6.83
N ARG A 69 -4.53 14.79 5.56
CA ARG A 69 -5.77 15.00 4.77
C ARG A 69 -6.45 13.68 4.41
N VAL A 70 -5.66 12.64 4.12
CA VAL A 70 -6.20 11.28 3.90
C VAL A 70 -6.79 10.74 5.21
N VAL A 71 -6.11 10.93 6.34
CA VAL A 71 -6.62 10.52 7.66
C VAL A 71 -7.88 11.29 8.03
N GLU A 72 -7.96 12.59 7.76
CA GLU A 72 -9.16 13.40 7.97
C GLU A 72 -10.36 12.85 7.16
N ALA A 73 -10.13 12.50 5.89
CA ALA A 73 -11.19 12.01 5.00
C ALA A 73 -11.60 10.54 5.28
N TYR A 74 -10.67 9.69 5.71
CA TYR A 74 -10.85 8.23 5.74
C TYR A 74 -10.45 7.54 7.05
N ALA A 75 -10.15 8.30 8.11
CA ALA A 75 -9.63 7.86 9.41
C ALA A 75 -8.28 7.09 9.39
N SER A 76 -7.79 6.72 8.21
CA SER A 76 -6.58 5.94 8.00
C SER A 76 -5.94 6.33 6.67
N ASP A 77 -4.61 6.27 6.63
CA ASP A 77 -3.85 6.63 5.45
C ASP A 77 -3.47 5.39 4.65
N ARG A 78 -4.44 4.83 3.91
CA ARG A 78 -4.14 3.68 3.05
C ARG A 78 -3.12 3.99 1.96
N SER A 79 -2.91 5.26 1.62
CA SER A 79 -1.87 5.64 0.66
C SER A 79 -0.48 5.36 1.23
N ALA A 80 -0.22 5.71 2.49
CA ALA A 80 0.98 5.28 3.20
C ALA A 80 1.04 3.75 3.41
N GLN A 81 -0.08 3.13 3.84
CA GLN A 81 -0.12 1.68 4.07
C GLN A 81 0.25 0.87 2.82
N ASN A 82 -0.03 1.40 1.62
CA ASN A 82 0.32 0.75 0.36
C ASN A 82 1.84 0.52 0.22
N TYR A 83 2.71 1.29 0.87
CA TYR A 83 4.15 1.01 0.88
C TYR A 83 4.45 -0.34 1.56
N GLY A 84 3.77 -0.66 2.66
CA GLY A 84 3.90 -1.96 3.33
C GLY A 84 3.36 -3.10 2.47
N ASN A 85 2.20 -2.90 1.83
CA ASN A 85 1.64 -3.86 0.88
C ASN A 85 2.61 -4.12 -0.28
N CYS A 86 3.22 -3.09 -0.85
CA CYS A 86 4.15 -3.23 -1.97
C CYS A 86 5.48 -3.86 -1.56
N ALA A 87 5.96 -3.63 -0.34
CA ALA A 87 7.11 -4.35 0.19
C ALA A 87 6.83 -5.85 0.24
N ASN A 88 5.63 -6.24 0.68
CA ASN A 88 5.18 -7.63 0.65
C ASN A 88 5.08 -8.15 -0.79
N CYS A 89 4.46 -7.41 -1.73
CA CYS A 89 4.39 -7.82 -3.14
C CYS A 89 5.77 -8.08 -3.75
N LEU A 90 6.72 -7.16 -3.56
CA LEU A 90 8.11 -7.32 -4.01
C LEU A 90 8.75 -8.57 -3.42
N TYR A 91 8.53 -8.81 -2.12
CA TYR A 91 9.03 -10.01 -1.46
C TYR A 91 8.45 -11.30 -2.04
N ARG A 92 7.14 -11.34 -2.27
CA ARG A 92 6.42 -12.49 -2.85
C ARG A 92 6.86 -12.80 -4.29
N LEU A 93 7.34 -11.79 -5.02
CA LEU A 93 7.95 -11.94 -6.35
C LEU A 93 9.44 -12.34 -6.32
N GLY A 94 10.02 -12.56 -5.14
CA GLY A 94 11.46 -12.84 -5.00
C GLY A 94 12.36 -11.62 -5.25
N ARG A 95 11.78 -10.41 -5.39
CA ARG A 95 12.50 -9.13 -5.56
C ARG A 95 12.98 -8.60 -4.21
N VAL A 96 13.69 -9.45 -3.46
CA VAL A 96 14.07 -9.24 -2.06
C VAL A 96 14.85 -7.93 -1.85
N LYS A 97 15.81 -7.62 -2.72
CA LYS A 97 16.60 -6.38 -2.62
C LYS A 97 15.73 -5.13 -2.69
N GLU A 98 14.70 -5.14 -3.53
CA GLU A 98 13.78 -4.01 -3.66
C GLU A 98 12.83 -3.93 -2.47
N ALA A 99 12.33 -5.09 -1.99
CA ALA A 99 11.53 -5.16 -0.78
C ALA A 99 12.27 -4.58 0.44
N LEU A 100 13.54 -4.93 0.62
CA LEU A 100 14.38 -4.41 1.72
C LEU A 100 14.62 -2.89 1.59
N LYS A 101 14.89 -2.38 0.38
CA LYS A 101 14.98 -0.93 0.15
C LYS A 101 13.68 -0.21 0.53
N LEU A 102 12.53 -0.81 0.21
CA LEU A 102 11.23 -0.23 0.55
C LEU A 102 10.97 -0.29 2.06
N CYS A 103 11.41 -1.36 2.74
CA CYS A 103 11.40 -1.45 4.20
C CYS A 103 12.23 -0.32 4.84
N ASP A 104 13.44 -0.07 4.33
CA ASP A 104 14.29 1.01 4.82
C ASP A 104 13.64 2.39 4.58
N LEU A 105 12.96 2.60 3.44
CA LEU A 105 12.20 3.82 3.18
C LEU A 105 11.05 4.01 4.19
N ILE A 106 10.29 2.94 4.46
CA ILE A 106 9.18 2.97 5.43
C ILE A 106 9.70 3.36 6.80
N LEU A 107 10.74 2.67 7.30
CA LEU A 107 11.26 2.88 8.66
C LEU A 107 11.95 4.23 8.85
N ASN A 108 12.77 4.65 7.87
CA ASN A 108 13.63 5.82 8.04
C ASN A 108 13.00 7.11 7.54
N SER A 109 11.95 7.04 6.72
CA SER A 109 11.38 8.22 6.06
C SER A 109 9.89 8.36 6.26
N ILE A 110 9.08 7.33 6.01
CA ILE A 110 7.61 7.46 6.05
C ILE A 110 7.10 7.44 7.50
N MET A 111 7.43 6.39 8.26
CA MET A 111 6.96 6.20 9.64
C MET A 111 7.25 7.41 10.55
N PRO A 112 8.45 8.03 10.54
CA PRO A 112 8.73 9.18 11.42
C PRO A 112 7.88 10.42 11.13
N ARG A 113 7.29 10.52 9.94
CA ARG A 113 6.47 11.66 9.50
C ARG A 113 4.97 11.44 9.71
N MET A 114 4.56 10.24 10.14
CA MET A 114 3.16 9.91 10.36
C MET A 114 2.76 10.10 11.82
N ASP A 115 1.46 10.29 12.07
CA ASP A 115 0.92 10.38 13.43
C ASP A 115 1.08 9.04 14.17
N PRO A 116 1.93 8.96 15.22
CA PRO A 116 2.14 7.72 15.96
C PRO A 116 0.89 7.28 16.75
N LYS A 117 -0.10 8.16 16.96
CA LYS A 117 -1.38 7.81 17.60
C LYS A 117 -2.28 7.01 16.65
N ASN A 118 -2.06 7.08 15.34
CA ASN A 118 -2.74 6.23 14.38
C ASN A 118 -2.07 4.84 14.33
N VAL A 119 -2.35 4.04 15.37
CA VAL A 119 -1.77 2.70 15.54
C VAL A 119 -2.12 1.78 14.36
N HIS A 120 -3.31 1.94 13.78
CA HIS A 120 -3.71 1.16 12.61
C HIS A 120 -2.78 1.39 11.41
N ASN A 121 -2.48 2.65 11.07
CA ASN A 121 -1.52 2.98 10.01
C ASN A 121 -0.14 2.36 10.30
N SER A 122 0.34 2.52 11.53
CA SER A 122 1.63 1.99 11.96
C SER A 122 1.70 0.46 11.79
N MET A 123 0.66 -0.25 12.25
CA MET A 123 0.59 -1.71 12.15
C MET A 123 0.58 -2.20 10.70
N MET A 124 -0.20 -1.56 9.83
CA MET A 124 -0.32 -1.97 8.42
C MET A 124 0.99 -1.80 7.64
N MET A 125 1.84 -0.82 7.99
CA MET A 125 3.16 -0.66 7.37
C MET A 125 4.24 -1.51 8.02
N ILE A 126 4.26 -1.59 9.36
CA ILE A 126 5.33 -2.27 10.09
C ILE A 126 5.20 -3.80 10.00
N TYR A 127 3.99 -4.36 9.99
CA TYR A 127 3.82 -5.81 9.98
C TYR A 127 4.50 -6.49 8.78
N PRO A 128 4.30 -6.04 7.52
CA PRO A 128 5.06 -6.55 6.37
C PRO A 128 6.58 -6.38 6.53
N VAL A 129 7.02 -5.23 7.05
CA VAL A 129 8.45 -4.95 7.26
C VAL A 129 9.06 -5.94 8.26
N LEU A 130 8.42 -6.17 9.41
CA LEU A 130 8.88 -7.14 10.39
C LEU A 130 8.94 -8.55 9.82
N TRP A 131 7.93 -8.95 9.05
CA TRP A 131 7.91 -10.26 8.39
C TRP A 131 9.08 -10.43 7.42
N ILE A 132 9.32 -9.45 6.55
CA ILE A 132 10.43 -9.47 5.58
C ILE A 132 11.77 -9.51 6.30
N LEU A 133 11.99 -8.62 7.28
CA LEU A 133 13.25 -8.56 8.02
C LEU A 133 13.49 -9.82 8.85
N LYS A 134 12.45 -10.43 9.42
CA LYS A 134 12.55 -11.70 10.14
C LYS A 134 13.09 -12.80 9.23
N ASN A 135 12.60 -12.91 8.00
CA ASN A 135 13.00 -13.97 7.08
C ASN A 135 14.37 -13.74 6.44
N GLU A 136 14.78 -12.47 6.28
CA GLU A 136 16.03 -12.12 5.59
C GLU A 136 17.20 -11.79 6.53
N ARG A 137 16.95 -11.32 7.76
CA ARG A 137 17.99 -10.91 8.72
C ARG A 137 18.17 -11.86 9.90
N LEU A 138 17.25 -12.79 10.15
CA LEU A 138 17.54 -13.89 11.08
C LEU A 138 18.21 -15.02 10.30
N PRO A 139 19.32 -15.59 10.80
CA PRO A 139 19.93 -16.74 10.15
C PRO A 139 18.87 -17.84 10.01
N GLN A 140 18.65 -18.29 8.77
CA GLN A 140 17.83 -19.46 8.51
C GLN A 140 18.43 -20.61 9.33
N ARG A 141 17.68 -21.12 10.30
CA ARG A 141 18.09 -22.32 11.03
C ARG A 141 18.10 -23.45 10.00
N ALA A 142 19.30 -23.82 9.56
CA ALA A 142 19.58 -24.99 8.75
C ALA A 142 19.18 -26.27 9.52
#